data_AF-A0A8J4A400-F1
#
_entry.id   AF-A0A8J4A400-F1
#
_cell.length_a   1.000
_cell.length_b   1.000
_cell.length_c   1.000
_cell.angle_alpha   90.00
_cell.angle_beta   90.00
_cell.angle_gamma   90.00
#
_symmetry.space_group_name_H-M   'P 1'
#
loop_
_entity.id
_entity.type
_entity.pdbx_description
1 polymer ?
#
loop_
_entity_poly.entity_id
_entity_poly.type
_entity_poly.pdbx_seq_one_letter_code
_entity_poly.pdbx_strand_id
1 'polypeptide(L)'
;MILAQIEEWFHSGLAGIRAGSVAYRSLVVQPKVVGDLTHVKGSYRTPQGMARTEWTRGDGRFRLTVTVPTNTTAEVRVPTLGGRPGPTPDRATFTGVDGGYAVYRVPSGMYTFSTSTR
;
A
#
# COMPACT_ATOMS: atom_id res chain seq x y z
N MET A 1 20.81 -20.03 -6.55
CA MET A 1 19.34 -20.18 -6.55
C MET A 1 18.73 -18.80 -6.72
N ILE A 2 18.09 -18.53 -7.84
CA ILE A 2 17.49 -17.22 -8.15
C ILE A 2 15.98 -17.37 -7.97
N LEU A 3 15.50 -17.06 -6.77
CA LEU A 3 14.07 -16.89 -6.46
C LEU A 3 13.75 -15.44 -6.08
N ALA A 4 14.65 -14.49 -6.34
CA ALA A 4 14.49 -13.09 -5.93
C ALA A 4 13.82 -12.20 -7.00
N GLN A 5 13.81 -12.63 -8.27
CA GLN A 5 13.51 -11.73 -9.39
C GLN A 5 12.05 -11.75 -9.87
N ILE A 6 11.28 -12.79 -9.53
CA ILE A 6 9.84 -12.87 -9.86
C ILE A 6 9.00 -12.19 -8.77
N GLU A 7 9.46 -12.21 -7.51
CA GLU A 7 8.79 -11.54 -6.38
C GLU A 7 8.76 -10.02 -6.55
N GLU A 8 9.78 -9.40 -7.11
CA GLU A 8 9.87 -7.94 -7.26
C GLU A 8 8.75 -7.37 -8.18
N TRP A 9 8.30 -8.12 -9.18
CA TRP A 9 7.21 -7.70 -10.09
C TRP A 9 5.81 -7.94 -9.49
N PHE A 10 5.62 -9.03 -8.75
CA PHE A 10 4.36 -9.29 -8.02
C PHE A 10 4.19 -8.32 -6.84
N HIS A 11 5.28 -8.04 -6.13
CA HIS A 11 5.32 -7.07 -5.03
C HIS A 11 5.13 -5.64 -5.52
N SER A 12 5.73 -5.24 -6.64
CA SER A 12 5.63 -3.88 -7.18
C SER A 12 4.40 -3.65 -8.07
N GLY A 13 3.74 -4.73 -8.51
CA GLY A 13 2.54 -4.72 -9.35
C GLY A 13 1.25 -4.84 -8.55
N LEU A 14 1.07 -5.93 -7.78
CA LEU A 14 -0.20 -6.24 -7.11
C LEU A 14 -0.21 -5.85 -5.62
N ALA A 15 0.89 -6.07 -4.92
CA ALA A 15 1.05 -5.67 -3.51
C ALA A 15 1.47 -4.19 -3.34
N GLY A 16 2.01 -3.59 -4.42
CA GLY A 16 2.38 -2.19 -4.55
C GLY A 16 3.67 -1.72 -3.86
N ILE A 17 4.48 -2.60 -3.27
CA ILE A 17 5.62 -2.23 -2.43
C ILE A 17 6.85 -1.91 -3.32
N ARG A 18 7.42 -0.71 -3.17
CA ARG A 18 8.68 -0.28 -3.84
C ARG A 18 9.58 0.44 -2.84
N ALA A 19 10.90 0.31 -2.99
CA ALA A 19 11.85 1.12 -2.23
C ALA A 19 11.87 2.56 -2.79
N GLY A 20 11.65 3.55 -1.93
CA GLY A 20 11.66 4.98 -2.29
C GLY A 20 13.00 5.68 -2.03
N SER A 21 13.97 5.02 -1.40
CA SER A 21 15.29 5.61 -1.08
C SER A 21 16.38 4.54 -0.91
N VAL A 22 17.64 4.99 -0.87
CA VAL A 22 18.78 4.18 -0.41
C VAL A 22 18.47 3.58 0.97
N ALA A 23 18.82 2.31 1.16
CA ALA A 23 18.65 1.53 2.40
C ALA A 23 17.20 1.37 2.93
N TYR A 24 16.18 1.46 2.07
CA TYR A 24 14.76 1.23 2.44
C TYR A 24 14.21 2.16 3.52
N ARG A 25 14.76 3.37 3.71
CA ARG A 25 14.24 4.34 4.68
C ARG A 25 12.81 4.82 4.35
N SER A 26 12.45 4.81 3.06
CA SER A 26 11.10 5.08 2.58
C SER A 26 10.60 3.93 1.70
N LEU A 27 9.35 3.52 1.90
CA LEU A 27 8.61 2.56 1.09
C LEU A 27 7.50 3.29 0.32
N VAL A 28 7.17 2.82 -0.87
CA VAL A 28 5.96 3.23 -1.59
C VAL A 28 5.04 2.03 -1.64
N VAL A 29 3.77 2.20 -1.26
CA VAL A 29 2.73 1.18 -1.34
C VAL A 29 1.65 1.67 -2.29
N GLN A 30 1.63 1.12 -3.51
CA GLN A 30 0.67 1.47 -4.56
C GLN A 30 0.04 0.20 -5.15
N PRO A 31 -1.02 -0.34 -4.55
CA PRO A 31 -1.69 -1.52 -5.07
C PRO A 31 -2.29 -1.22 -6.45
N LYS A 32 -2.05 -2.08 -7.44
CA LYS A 32 -2.77 -2.02 -8.72
C LYS A 32 -3.92 -3.01 -8.69
N VAL A 33 -5.12 -2.47 -8.73
CA VAL A 33 -6.35 -3.24 -8.84
C VAL A 33 -6.58 -3.55 -10.32
N VAL A 34 -6.44 -4.81 -10.72
CA VAL A 34 -6.56 -5.27 -12.13
C VAL A 34 -7.47 -6.49 -12.24
N GLY A 35 -8.17 -6.62 -13.38
CA GLY A 35 -9.06 -7.76 -13.68
C GLY A 35 -10.16 -7.94 -12.65
N ASP A 36 -10.36 -9.18 -12.21
CA ASP A 36 -11.41 -9.61 -11.26
C ASP A 36 -10.87 -9.91 -9.85
N LEU A 37 -9.62 -9.57 -9.55
CA LEU A 37 -9.01 -9.82 -8.23
C LEU A 37 -9.76 -9.10 -7.10
N THR A 38 -10.39 -9.82 -6.18
CA THR A 38 -11.13 -9.23 -5.05
C THR A 38 -10.31 -9.13 -3.78
N HIS A 39 -9.22 -9.89 -3.67
CA HIS A 39 -8.34 -9.92 -2.51
C HIS A 39 -6.90 -10.20 -2.93
N VAL A 40 -5.95 -9.46 -2.34
CA VAL A 40 -4.52 -9.71 -2.50
C VAL A 40 -3.83 -9.45 -1.17
N LYS A 41 -2.88 -10.32 -0.84
CA LYS A 41 -2.00 -10.18 0.31
C LYS A 41 -0.54 -10.38 -0.11
N GLY A 42 0.33 -9.51 0.36
CA GLY A 42 1.77 -9.57 0.13
C GLY A 42 2.57 -9.21 1.38
N SER A 43 3.73 -9.82 1.54
CA SER A 43 4.65 -9.50 2.63
C SER A 43 6.09 -9.52 2.15
N TYR A 44 6.85 -8.48 2.47
CA TYR A 44 8.24 -8.33 2.06
C TYR A 44 9.14 -8.16 3.28
N ARG A 45 10.24 -8.91 3.35
CA ARG A 45 11.22 -8.81 4.44
C ARG A 45 12.27 -7.77 4.09
N THR A 46 12.27 -6.65 4.79
CA THR A 46 13.33 -5.64 4.72
C THR A 46 14.36 -5.88 5.83
N PRO A 47 15.56 -5.26 5.76
CA PRO A 47 16.50 -5.26 6.87
C PRO A 47 15.93 -4.67 8.16
N GLN A 48 14.93 -3.78 8.05
CA GLN A 48 14.30 -3.09 9.19
C GLN A 48 13.10 -3.85 9.78
N GLY A 49 12.71 -4.97 9.17
CA GLY A 49 11.57 -5.77 9.59
C GLY A 49 10.67 -6.18 8.43
N MET A 50 9.45 -6.59 8.73
CA MET A 50 8.53 -7.09 7.71
C MET A 50 7.54 -6.00 7.30
N ALA A 51 7.53 -5.69 6.02
CA ALA A 51 6.47 -4.90 5.39
C ALA A 51 5.34 -5.84 4.95
N ARG A 52 4.09 -5.49 5.21
CA ARG A 52 2.92 -6.27 4.76
C ARG A 52 1.91 -5.36 4.10
N THR A 53 1.25 -5.86 3.06
CA THR A 53 0.12 -5.19 2.43
C THR A 53 -0.98 -6.21 2.18
N GLU A 54 -2.21 -5.81 2.45
CA GLU A 54 -3.38 -6.64 2.24
C GLU A 54 -4.52 -5.73 1.79
N TRP A 55 -5.12 -6.04 0.65
CA TRP A 55 -6.29 -5.30 0.21
C TRP A 55 -7.42 -6.21 -0.23
N THR A 56 -8.63 -5.73 0.00
CA THR A 56 -9.88 -6.34 -0.44
C THR A 56 -10.71 -5.32 -1.18
N ARG A 57 -11.40 -5.73 -2.24
CA ARG A 57 -12.44 -4.93 -2.90
C ARG A 57 -13.71 -5.74 -3.07
N GLY A 58 -14.84 -5.08 -2.87
CA GLY A 58 -16.19 -5.65 -2.99
C GLY A 58 -17.22 -4.62 -2.57
N ASP A 59 -18.45 -4.74 -3.07
CA ASP A 59 -19.60 -3.91 -2.66
C ASP A 59 -19.34 -2.39 -2.72
N GLY A 60 -18.65 -1.92 -3.76
CA GLY A 60 -18.29 -0.51 -3.93
C GLY A 60 -17.29 0.02 -2.90
N ARG A 61 -16.61 -0.88 -2.17
CA ARG A 61 -15.61 -0.54 -1.15
C ARG A 61 -14.28 -1.18 -1.49
N PHE A 62 -13.22 -0.45 -1.18
CA PHE A 62 -11.86 -0.96 -1.20
C PHE A 62 -11.23 -0.68 0.16
N ARG A 63 -10.56 -1.69 0.72
CA ARG A 63 -9.87 -1.61 2.01
C ARG A 63 -8.44 -2.07 1.80
N LEU A 64 -7.49 -1.30 2.32
CA LEU A 64 -6.06 -1.58 2.27
C LEU A 64 -5.48 -1.49 3.68
N THR A 65 -4.88 -2.58 4.15
CA THR A 65 -4.10 -2.64 5.37
C THR A 65 -2.61 -2.69 5.02
N VAL A 66 -1.83 -1.83 5.65
CA VAL A 66 -0.38 -1.72 5.45
C VAL A 66 0.33 -1.84 6.80
N THR A 67 1.36 -2.66 6.86
CA THR A 67 2.31 -2.71 7.98
C THR A 67 3.64 -2.15 7.51
N VAL A 68 4.08 -1.07 8.14
CA VAL A 68 5.36 -0.40 7.88
C VAL A 68 6.34 -0.78 9.01
N PRO A 69 7.50 -1.36 8.69
CA PRO A 69 8.48 -1.77 9.69
C PRO A 69 9.05 -0.57 10.45
N THR A 70 9.67 -0.84 11.60
CA THR A 70 10.35 0.18 12.42
C THR A 70 11.43 0.94 11.64
N ASN A 71 11.74 2.17 12.06
CA ASN A 71 12.74 3.04 11.41
C ASN A 71 12.51 3.28 9.90
N THR A 72 11.28 3.10 9.44
CA THR A 72 10.89 3.24 8.04
C THR A 72 9.66 4.15 7.94
N THR A 73 9.56 4.92 6.87
CA THR A 73 8.34 5.62 6.49
C THR A 73 7.75 5.03 5.22
N ALA A 74 6.45 5.23 4.99
CA ALA A 74 5.82 4.81 3.75
C ALA A 74 4.94 5.90 3.14
N GLU A 75 5.00 6.00 1.81
CA GLU A 75 4.00 6.67 1.00
C GLU A 75 2.95 5.63 0.55
N VAL A 76 1.72 5.76 1.03
CA VAL A 76 0.62 4.85 0.71
C VAL A 76 -0.31 5.53 -0.29
N ARG A 77 -0.45 4.93 -1.47
CA ARG A 77 -1.30 5.38 -2.57
C ARG A 77 -2.50 4.45 -2.65
N VAL A 78 -3.65 4.91 -2.18
CA VAL A 78 -4.89 4.14 -2.08
C VAL A 78 -5.73 4.41 -3.34
N PRO A 79 -6.04 3.39 -4.16
CA PRO A 79 -6.93 3.56 -5.32
C PRO A 79 -8.29 4.13 -4.89
N THR A 80 -8.73 5.23 -5.51
CA THR A 80 -10.05 5.80 -5.24
C THR A 80 -11.15 4.99 -5.90
N LEU A 81 -10.89 4.38 -7.06
CA LEU A 81 -11.84 3.56 -7.83
C LEU A 81 -13.19 4.27 -8.08
N GLY A 82 -13.16 5.59 -8.29
CA GLY A 82 -14.36 6.43 -8.43
C GLY A 82 -15.05 6.77 -7.10
N GLY A 83 -14.58 6.22 -5.99
CA GLY A 83 -15.06 6.49 -4.65
C GLY A 83 -14.32 7.63 -3.94
N ARG A 84 -14.84 8.01 -2.77
CA ARG A 84 -14.17 8.98 -1.89
C ARG A 84 -13.29 8.25 -0.88
N PRO A 85 -12.12 8.80 -0.54
CA PRO A 85 -11.33 8.31 0.58
C PRO A 85 -12.10 8.44 1.89
N GLY A 86 -11.98 7.42 2.73
CA GLY A 86 -12.50 7.43 4.09
C GLY A 86 -11.66 8.33 5.02
N PRO A 87 -11.92 8.25 6.33
CA PRO A 87 -11.16 9.01 7.31
C PRO A 87 -9.67 8.66 7.27
N THR A 88 -8.82 9.67 7.39
CA THR A 88 -7.37 9.50 7.48
C THR A 88 -7.02 8.84 8.82
N PRO A 89 -6.26 7.74 8.83
CA PRO A 89 -5.83 7.09 10.07
C PRO A 89 -4.96 8.00 10.95
N ASP A 90 -4.98 7.75 12.25
CA ASP A 90 -4.11 8.48 13.19
C ASP A 90 -2.64 8.35 12.80
N ARG A 91 -1.91 9.46 12.88
CA ARG A 91 -0.50 9.59 12.45
C ARG A 91 -0.26 9.46 10.93
N ALA A 92 -1.30 9.33 10.11
CA ALA A 92 -1.19 9.45 8.66
C ALA A 92 -1.41 10.89 8.22
N THR A 93 -0.56 11.38 7.32
CA THR A 93 -0.70 12.70 6.70
C THR A 93 -1.22 12.54 5.29
N PHE A 94 -2.40 13.07 5.00
CA PHE A 94 -2.92 13.13 3.64
C PHE A 94 -2.16 14.18 2.83
N THR A 95 -1.56 13.77 1.71
CA THR A 95 -0.72 14.62 0.87
C THR A 95 -1.51 15.16 -0.34
N GLY A 96 -2.54 14.44 -0.79
CA GLY A 96 -3.37 14.85 -1.91
C GLY A 96 -3.95 13.69 -2.71
N VAL A 97 -4.49 14.00 -3.88
CA VAL A 97 -4.98 13.00 -4.85
C VAL A 97 -4.16 13.13 -6.13
N ASP A 98 -3.62 12.03 -6.63
CA ASP A 98 -2.85 11.96 -7.86
C ASP A 98 -3.27 10.73 -8.69
N GLY A 99 -3.60 10.93 -9.98
CA GLY A 99 -3.88 9.85 -10.92
C GLY A 99 -4.96 8.84 -10.49
N GLY A 100 -5.96 9.24 -9.71
CA GLY A 100 -6.98 8.33 -9.17
C GLY A 100 -6.56 7.59 -7.90
N TYR A 101 -5.53 8.07 -7.21
CA TYR A 101 -5.08 7.56 -5.91
C TYR A 101 -5.11 8.66 -4.87
N ALA A 102 -5.61 8.34 -3.67
CA ALA A 102 -5.41 9.14 -2.49
C ALA A 102 -4.05 8.82 -1.87
N VAL A 103 -3.21 9.85 -1.69
CA VAL A 103 -1.82 9.70 -1.28
C VAL A 103 -1.67 10.10 0.19
N TYR A 104 -1.07 9.22 0.98
CA TYR A 104 -0.80 9.40 2.40
C TYR A 104 0.67 9.16 2.70
N ARG A 105 1.22 9.89 3.65
CA ARG A 105 2.51 9.59 4.26
C ARG A 105 2.29 9.08 5.68
N VAL A 106 2.91 7.95 6.01
CA VAL A 106 2.81 7.31 7.32
C VAL A 106 4.20 6.96 7.87
N PRO A 107 4.42 7.08 9.18
CA PRO A 107 5.58 6.50 9.84
C PRO A 107 5.44 4.98 10.00
N SER A 108 6.37 4.35 10.70
CA SER A 108 6.29 2.93 11.08
C SER A 108 5.04 2.66 11.91
N GLY A 109 4.37 1.54 11.62
CA GLY A 109 3.12 1.17 12.29
C GLY A 109 2.19 0.37 11.37
N MET A 110 0.98 0.12 11.86
CA MET A 110 -0.07 -0.54 11.10
C MET A 110 -1.18 0.46 10.78
N TYR A 111 -1.56 0.52 9.52
CA TYR A 111 -2.54 1.47 9.00
C TYR A 111 -3.60 0.75 8.18
N THR A 112 -4.84 1.21 8.29
CA THR A 112 -5.94 0.73 7.44
C THR A 112 -6.57 1.91 6.74
N PHE A 113 -6.62 1.84 5.42
CA PHE A 113 -7.25 2.82 4.55
C PHE A 113 -8.47 2.21 3.91
N SER A 114 -9.46 3.04 3.63
CA SER A 114 -10.66 2.61 2.91
C SER A 114 -11.11 3.66 1.92
N THR A 115 -11.60 3.24 0.77
CA THR A 115 -12.29 4.06 -0.22
C THR A 115 -13.67 3.45 -0.48
N SER A 116 -14.67 4.30 -0.71
CA SER A 116 -16.03 3.85 -1.01
C SER A 116 -16.68 4.70 -2.09
N THR A 117 -17.27 4.06 -3.10
CA THR A 117 -18.24 4.65 -4.01
C THR A 117 -19.57 4.68 -3.28
N ARG A 118 -19.95 5.84 -2.75
CA ARG A 118 -21.25 6.04 -2.11
C ARG A 118 -22.26 6.51 -3.16
#